data_AF-A0A938MYC5-F1
#
_entry.id   AF-A0A938MYC5-F1
#
_cell.length_a   1.000
_cell.length_b   1.000
_cell.length_c   1.000
_cell.angle_alpha   90.00
_cell.angle_beta   90.00
_cell.angle_gamma   90.00
#
_symmetry.space_group_name_H-M   'P 1'
#
loop_
_entity.id
_entity.type
_entity.pdbx_description
1 polymer ?
#
loop_
_entity_poly.entity_id
_entity_poly.type
_entity_poly.pdbx_seq_one_letter_code
_entity_poly.pdbx_strand_id
1 'polypeptide(L)' 'MSIVEELVETVKQLPRDKQLRVRDFIVQLQSDADAGPAGRPFKSFLGALEHLHCDISEEDIAEARHEMWGSFPRDIEL' A
#
# COMPACT_ATOMS: atom_id res chain seq x y z
N MET A 1 26.57 24.07 11.38
CA MET A 1 26.77 23.09 10.29
C MET A 1 25.42 22.79 9.69
N SER A 2 25.35 22.66 8.37
CA SER A 2 24.15 22.20 7.68
C SER A 2 24.03 20.67 7.79
N ILE A 3 22.81 20.13 7.74
CA ILE A 3 22.56 18.68 7.75
C ILE A 3 23.30 17.99 6.58
N VAL A 4 23.43 18.68 5.45
CA VAL A 4 24.14 18.18 4.27
C VAL A 4 25.63 18.02 4.55
N GLU A 5 26.25 18.97 5.24
CA GLU A 5 27.68 18.89 5.62
C GLU A 5 27.95 17.72 6.57
N GLU A 6 27.08 17.51 7.56
CA GLU A 6 27.22 16.43 8.55
C GLU A 6 27.07 15.03 7.92
N LEU A 7 26.14 14.89 6.97
CA LEU A 7 25.97 13.66 6.19
C LEU A 7 27.21 13.33 5.35
N VAL A 8 27.78 14.34 4.67
CA VAL A 8 28.98 14.14 3.85
C VAL A 8 30.15 13.68 4.71
N GLU A 9 30.35 14.28 5.87
CA GLU A 9 31.45 13.91 6.77
C GLU A 9 31.27 12.50 7.33
N THR A 10 30.05 12.14 7.70
CA THR A 10 29.72 10.79 8.19
C THR A 10 29.94 9.72 7.12
N VAL A 11 29.55 9.98 5.87
CA VAL A 11 29.71 9.02 4.76
C VAL A 11 31.18 8.80 4.39
N LYS A 12 32.02 9.83 4.48
CA LYS A 12 33.47 9.71 4.23
C LYS A 12 34.16 8.76 5.21
N GLN A 13 33.68 8.68 6.46
CA GLN A 13 34.25 7.80 7.49
C GLN A 13 33.83 6.33 7.32
N LEU A 14 32.85 6.03 6.46
CA LEU A 14 32.37 4.67 6.25
C LEU A 14 33.27 3.89 5.27
N PRO A 15 33.46 2.58 5.49
CA PRO A 15 34.05 1.68 4.49
C PRO A 15 33.23 1.65 3.20
N ARG A 16 33.89 1.35 2.07
CA ARG A 16 33.29 1.34 0.72
C ARG A 16 31.99 0.54 0.62
N ASP A 17 31.91 -0.63 1.27
CA ASP A 17 30.69 -1.46 1.29
C ASP A 17 29.49 -0.71 1.90
N LYS A 18 29.71 0.00 2.99
CA LYS A 18 28.67 0.78 3.68
C LYS A 18 28.32 2.06 2.90
N GLN A 19 29.29 2.67 2.20
CA GLN A 19 29.01 3.80 1.30
C GLN A 19 28.07 3.39 0.15
N LEU A 20 28.26 2.19 -0.41
CA LEU A 20 27.35 1.66 -1.45
C LEU A 20 25.93 1.48 -0.90
N ARG A 21 25.77 0.95 0.31
CA ARG A 21 24.45 0.85 0.95
C ARG A 21 23.79 2.20 1.18
N VAL A 22 24.55 3.21 1.61
CA VAL A 22 24.02 4.57 1.79
C VAL A 22 23.57 5.16 0.45
N ARG A 23 24.35 4.97 -0.62
CA ARG A 23 23.95 5.38 -1.98
C ARG A 23 22.63 4.73 -2.38
N ASP A 24 22.51 3.41 -2.22
CA ASP A 24 21.31 2.67 -2.60
C ASP A 24 20.09 3.12 -1.78
N PHE A 25 20.29 3.43 -0.48
CA PHE A 25 19.26 4.00 0.37
C PHE A 25 18.81 5.40 -0.08
N ILE A 26 19.73 6.27 -0.50
CA ILE A 26 19.39 7.59 -1.03
C ILE A 26 18.54 7.47 -2.30
N VAL A 27 18.88 6.54 -3.20
CA VAL A 27 18.09 6.27 -4.41
C VAL A 27 16.66 5.82 -4.05
N GLN A 28 16.53 4.96 -3.03
CA GLN A 28 15.20 4.56 -2.53
C GLN A 28 14.42 5.76 -1.95
N LEU A 29 15.06 6.62 -1.17
CA LEU A 29 14.41 7.81 -0.61
C LEU A 29 13.94 8.78 -1.69
N GLN A 30 14.70 8.94 -2.77
CA GLN A 30 14.31 9.75 -3.92
C GLN A 30 13.10 9.14 -4.63
N SER A 31 13.14 7.83 -4.91
CA SER A 31 11.99 7.09 -5.44
C SER A 31 10.73 7.25 -4.57
N ASP A 32 10.87 7.15 -3.25
CA ASP A 32 9.75 7.30 -2.31
C ASP A 32 9.20 8.73 -2.24
N ALA A 33 10.07 9.73 -2.43
CA ALA A 33 9.68 11.14 -2.49
C ALA A 33 8.97 11.47 -3.82
N ASP A 34 9.47 10.94 -4.93
CA ASP A 34 8.92 11.14 -6.28
C ASP A 34 7.58 10.41 -6.46
N ALA A 35 7.37 9.28 -5.79
CA ALA A 35 6.11 8.54 -5.81
C ALA A 35 4.95 9.31 -5.14
N GLY A 36 5.23 10.31 -4.31
CA GLY A 36 4.21 11.09 -3.59
C GLY A 36 3.24 10.23 -2.73
N PRO A 37 2.28 10.87 -2.04
CA PRO A 37 1.24 10.15 -1.29
C PRO A 37 0.26 9.37 -2.20
N ALA A 38 0.22 9.68 -3.49
CA ALA A 38 -0.69 9.07 -4.46
C ALA A 38 -0.10 7.86 -5.20
N GLY A 39 1.23 7.65 -5.19
CA GLY A 39 1.90 6.60 -5.95
C GLY A 39 2.30 5.37 -5.14
N ARG A 40 2.12 5.37 -3.81
CA ARG A 40 2.28 4.15 -3.02
C ARG A 40 1.03 3.28 -3.18
N PRO A 41 1.09 2.12 -3.84
CA PRO A 41 -0.05 1.22 -3.86
C PRO A 41 -0.41 0.89 -2.42
N PHE A 42 -1.69 1.08 -2.06
CA PHE A 42 -2.19 0.60 -0.79
C PHE A 42 -1.85 -0.88 -0.67
N LYS A 43 -1.49 -1.32 0.54
CA LYS A 43 -1.39 -2.76 0.80
C LYS A 43 -2.72 -3.40 0.36
N SER A 44 -2.62 -4.50 -0.37
CA SER A 44 -3.81 -5.23 -0.83
C SER A 44 -4.78 -5.45 0.32
N PHE A 45 -6.07 -5.22 0.09
CA PHE A 45 -7.12 -5.51 1.06
C PHE A 45 -7.41 -7.02 1.17
N LEU A 46 -6.77 -7.86 0.36
CA LEU A 46 -6.84 -9.32 0.51
C LEU A 46 -6.36 -9.72 1.92
N GLY A 47 -7.21 -10.45 2.65
CA GLY A 47 -6.95 -10.88 4.03
C GLY A 47 -7.31 -9.87 5.12
N ALA A 48 -7.74 -8.65 4.78
CA ALA A 48 -8.12 -7.63 5.78
C ALA A 48 -9.23 -8.10 6.74
N LEU A 49 -10.09 -9.01 6.28
CA LEU A 49 -11.22 -9.55 7.03
C LEU A 49 -11.01 -10.99 7.52
N GLU A 50 -9.80 -11.55 7.38
CA GLU A 50 -9.52 -12.95 7.76
C GLU A 50 -9.81 -13.23 9.24
N HIS A 51 -9.57 -12.25 10.10
CA HIS A 51 -9.84 -12.31 11.54
C HIS A 51 -11.33 -12.48 11.91
N LEU A 52 -12.25 -12.20 10.97
CA LEU A 52 -13.68 -12.40 11.19
C LEU A 52 -14.11 -13.86 10.98
N HIS A 53 -13.21 -14.72 10.47
CA HIS A 53 -13.49 -16.13 10.19
C HIS A 53 -14.82 -16.34 9.45
N CYS A 54 -15.12 -15.45 8.50
CA CYS A 54 -16.36 -15.53 7.73
C CYS A 54 -16.22 -16.60 6.66
N ASP A 55 -16.77 -17.78 6.92
CA ASP A 55 -17.05 -18.78 5.89
C ASP A 55 -18.36 -18.41 5.20
N ILE A 56 -18.27 -17.69 4.09
CA ILE A 56 -19.44 -17.27 3.31
C ILE A 56 -19.74 -18.37 2.28
N SER A 57 -20.89 -19.03 2.41
CA SER A 57 -21.36 -20.01 1.43
C SER A 57 -22.06 -19.34 0.24
N GLU A 58 -22.27 -20.11 -0.83
CA GLU A 58 -23.01 -19.63 -2.00
C GLU A 58 -24.48 -19.31 -1.67
N GLU A 59 -25.05 -20.04 -0.71
CA GLU A 59 -26.42 -19.83 -0.21
C GLU A 59 -26.52 -18.48 0.53
N ASP A 60 -25.56 -18.17 1.41
CA ASP A 60 -25.51 -16.89 2.15
C ASP A 60 -25.43 -15.70 1.19
N ILE A 61 -24.68 -15.84 0.09
CA ILE A 61 -24.56 -14.79 -0.94
C ILE A 61 -25.87 -14.64 -1.71
N ALA A 62 -26.54 -15.76 -2.03
CA ALA A 62 -27.80 -15.74 -2.76
C ALA A 62 -28.93 -15.12 -1.93
N GLU A 63 -29.00 -15.46 -0.64
CA GLU A 63 -29.95 -14.90 0.31
C GLU A 63 -29.69 -13.39 0.50
N ALA A 64 -28.46 -12.98 0.82
CA ALA A 64 -28.12 -11.57 0.98
C ALA A 64 -28.43 -10.74 -0.28
N ARG A 65 -28.16 -11.31 -1.48
CA ARG A 65 -28.52 -10.67 -2.75
C ARG A 65 -30.03 -10.56 -2.91
N HIS A 66 -30.79 -11.60 -2.56
CA HIS A 66 -32.24 -11.58 -2.65
C HIS A 66 -32.87 -10.59 -1.66
N GLU A 67 -32.38 -10.51 -0.43
CA GLU A 67 -32.87 -9.55 0.57
C GLU A 67 -32.58 -8.10 0.16
N MET A 68 -31.33 -7.82 -0.25
CA MET A 68 -30.91 -6.45 -0.56
C MET A 68 -31.37 -5.97 -1.93
N TRP A 69 -31.46 -6.87 -2.92
CA TRP A 69 -31.72 -6.52 -4.32
C TRP A 69 -32.92 -7.25 -4.92
N GLY A 70 -33.67 -8.02 -4.14
CA GLY A 70 -34.86 -8.75 -4.62
C GLY A 70 -35.96 -7.81 -5.13
N SER A 71 -36.09 -6.64 -4.50
CA SER A 71 -36.98 -5.55 -4.94
C SER A 71 -36.30 -4.53 -5.84
N PHE A 72 -35.09 -4.81 -6.34
CA PHE A 72 -34.38 -3.87 -7.20
C PHE A 72 -35.20 -3.66 -8.49
N PRO A 73 -35.52 -2.40 -8.86
CA PRO A 73 -36.36 -2.12 -10.01
C PRO A 73 -35.68 -2.65 -11.28
N ARG A 74 -36.36 -3.53 -12.02
CA ARG A 74 -35.85 -4.11 -13.28
C ARG A 74 -36.28 -3.32 -14.50
N ASP A 75 -37.37 -2.56 -14.37
CA ASP A 75 -37.93 -1.71 -15.42
C ASP A 75 -37.58 -0.25 -15.10
N ILE A 76 -36.30 0.09 -15.26
CA ILE A 76 -35.84 1.48 -15.23
C ILE A 76 -35.63 1.88 -16.70
N GLU A 77 -36.52 2.70 -17.26
CA GLU A 77 -36.21 3.37 -18.52
C GLU A 77 -35.13 4.43 -18.23
N LEU A 78 -33.95 4.27 -18.84
CA LEU A 78 -32.81 5.18 -18.71
C LEU A 78 -32.94 6.39 -19.63
#